data_AF-A0A093WE10-F1
#
_entry.id   AF-A0A093WE10-F1
#
_cell.length_a   1.000
_cell.length_b   1.000
_cell.length_c   1.000
_cell.angle_alpha   90.00
_cell.angle_beta   90.00
_cell.angle_gamma   90.00
#
_symmetry.space_group_name_H-M   'P 1'
#
loop_
_entity.id
_entity.type
_entity.pdbx_description
1 polymer ?
#
loop_
_entity_poly.entity_id
_entity_poly.type
_entity_poly.pdbx_seq_one_letter_code
_entity_poly.pdbx_strand_id
1 'polypeptide(L)' 'MNSIQLRKCLSLFATGITSIVTKNKSKFIGITVNSFSSVSLNPPLVMWCIDKKSSSIQDFVKNKINT' A
#
# COMPACT_ATOMS: atom_id res chain seq x y z
N MET A 1 -18.72 -17.06 -3.47
CA MET A 1 -17.34 -17.05 -3.97
C MET A 1 -16.39 -17.25 -2.79
N ASN A 2 -15.46 -18.21 -2.84
CA ASN A 2 -14.49 -18.43 -1.74
C ASN A 2 -13.21 -17.59 -1.93
N SER A 3 -12.34 -17.55 -0.92
CA SER A 3 -11.12 -16.72 -0.93
C SER A 3 -10.15 -17.07 -2.07
N ILE A 4 -10.08 -18.35 -2.46
CA ILE A 4 -9.23 -18.85 -3.55
C ILE A 4 -9.76 -18.33 -4.89
N GLN A 5 -11.07 -18.42 -5.13
CA GLN A 5 -11.71 -17.91 -6.35
C GLN A 5 -11.51 -16.40 -6.49
N LEU A 6 -11.69 -15.63 -5.40
CA LEU A 6 -11.43 -14.20 -5.41
C LEU A 6 -9.97 -13.88 -5.76
N ARG A 7 -9.01 -14.56 -5.12
CA ARG A 7 -7.57 -14.37 -5.40
C ARG A 7 -7.23 -14.66 -6.86
N LYS A 8 -7.78 -15.74 -7.44
CA LYS A 8 -7.58 -16.09 -8.85
C LYS A 8 -8.14 -15.04 -9.79
N CYS A 9 -9.31 -14.49 -9.50
CA CYS A 9 -9.90 -13.42 -10.28
C CYS A 9 -9.02 -12.15 -10.23
N LEU A 10 -8.60 -11.74 -9.04
CA LEU A 10 -7.77 -10.54 -8.86
C LEU A 10 -6.35 -10.69 -9.46
N SER A 11 -5.78 -11.90 -9.52
CA SER A 11 -4.47 -12.12 -10.15
C SER A 11 -4.45 -11.88 -11.66
N LEU A 12 -5.61 -11.79 -12.32
CA LEU A 12 -5.72 -11.47 -13.74
C LEU A 12 -5.54 -9.97 -14.03
N PHE A 13 -5.66 -9.11 -13.01
CA PHE A 13 -5.42 -7.68 -13.15
C PHE A 13 -3.93 -7.38 -12.99
N ALA A 14 -3.23 -7.25 -14.12
CA ALA A 14 -1.81 -6.96 -14.14
C ALA A 14 -1.51 -5.60 -13.49
N THR A 15 -0.48 -5.56 -12.65
CA THR A 15 -0.05 -4.38 -11.89
C THR A 15 1.47 -4.25 -11.93
N GLY A 16 1.97 -3.04 -11.73
CA GLY A 16 3.37 -2.85 -11.36
C GLY A 16 3.63 -3.30 -9.92
N ILE A 17 4.90 -3.43 -9.56
CA ILE A 17 5.34 -3.63 -8.18
C ILE A 17 5.98 -2.34 -7.69
N THR A 18 5.60 -1.89 -6.50
CA THR A 18 6.09 -0.65 -5.88
C THR A 18 6.50 -0.92 -4.44
N SER A 19 7.60 -0.33 -3.99
CA SER A 19 7.99 -0.34 -2.58
C SER A 19 7.55 0.96 -1.92
N ILE A 20 6.72 0.89 -0.89
CA ILE A 20 6.36 2.05 -0.05
C ILE A 20 7.29 2.05 1.15
N VAL A 21 7.93 3.20 1.40
CA VAL A 21 8.88 3.36 2.50
C VAL A 21 8.39 4.47 3.42
N THR A 22 8.45 4.24 4.73
CA THR A 22 8.25 5.25 5.75
C THR A 22 9.46 5.29 6.70
N LYS A 23 9.65 6.42 7.37
CA LYS A 23 10.67 6.59 8.40
C LYS A 23 9.98 6.67 9.75
N ASN A 24 10.26 5.72 10.64
CA ASN A 24 9.85 5.77 12.03
C ASN A 24 11.08 6.04 12.90
N LYS A 25 11.11 7.21 13.57
CA LYS A 25 12.28 7.70 14.32
C LYS A 25 13.54 7.67 13.43
N SER A 26 14.48 6.76 13.69
CA SER A 26 15.73 6.59 12.94
C SER A 26 15.75 5.33 12.08
N LYS A 27 14.61 4.62 11.93
CA LYS A 27 14.50 3.39 11.16
C LYS A 27 13.67 3.59 9.90
N PHE A 28 14.14 3.07 8.77
CA PHE A 28 13.35 2.95 7.55
C PHE A 28 12.60 1.62 7.53
N ILE A 29 11.32 1.68 7.19
CA ILE A 29 10.44 0.52 7.06
C ILE A 29 9.90 0.54 5.64
N GLY A 30 10.13 -0.56 4.91
CA GLY A 30 9.66 -0.74 3.54
C GLY A 30 8.62 -1.86 3.45
N ILE A 31 7.65 -1.71 2.56
CA ILE A 31 6.70 -2.76 2.19
C ILE A 31 6.54 -2.79 0.67
N THR A 32 6.58 -3.99 0.09
CA THR A 32 6.27 -4.22 -1.31
C THR A 32 4.76 -4.30 -1.50
N VAL A 33 4.23 -3.51 -2.42
CA VAL A 33 2.80 -3.45 -2.74
C VAL A 33 2.59 -3.50 -4.25
N ASN A 34 1.47 -4.07 -4.64
CA ASN A 34 0.96 -4.01 -6.02
C ASN A 34 -0.41 -3.30 -6.09
N SER A 35 -0.85 -2.71 -4.98
CA SER A 35 -2.15 -2.02 -4.82
C SER A 35 -2.08 -0.52 -5.09
N PHE A 36 -0.96 -0.03 -5.64
CA PHE A 36 -0.74 1.38 -5.91
C PHE A 36 -1.57 1.87 -7.10
N SER A 37 -2.22 3.03 -6.95
CA SER A 37 -3.00 3.68 -8.00
C SER A 37 -2.96 5.21 -7.88
N SER A 38 -2.98 5.91 -9.01
CA SER A 38 -3.26 7.35 -9.07
C SER A 38 -4.76 7.59 -8.92
N VAL A 39 -5.16 8.56 -8.09
CA VAL A 39 -6.59 8.80 -7.79
C VAL A 39 -7.04 10.23 -8.09
N SER A 40 -6.13 11.19 -8.18
CA SER A 40 -6.47 12.56 -8.57
C SER A 40 -5.28 13.26 -9.21
N LEU A 41 -5.54 14.08 -10.22
CA LEU A 41 -4.55 14.97 -10.82
C LEU A 41 -4.51 16.34 -10.13
N ASN A 42 -5.67 16.85 -9.68
CA ASN A 42 -5.79 18.12 -9.00
C ASN A 42 -6.75 18.03 -7.79
N PRO A 43 -6.23 17.98 -6.54
CA PRO A 43 -4.81 17.91 -6.19
C PRO A 43 -4.18 16.57 -6.62
N PRO A 44 -2.86 16.48 -6.79
CA PRO A 44 -2.18 15.23 -7.13
C PRO A 44 -2.24 14.26 -5.96
N LEU A 45 -2.99 13.16 -6.11
CA LEU A 45 -3.19 12.15 -5.07
C LEU A 45 -2.95 10.75 -5.60
N VAL A 46 -2.40 9.91 -4.73
CA VAL A 46 -2.21 8.47 -4.94
C VAL A 46 -2.84 7.69 -3.77
N MET A 47 -3.18 6.43 -4.02
CA MET A 47 -3.69 5.51 -3.03
C MET A 47 -2.94 4.18 -3.12
N TRP A 48 -2.82 3.51 -1.98
CA TRP A 48 -2.40 2.12 -1.88
C TRP A 48 -3.05 1.50 -0.64
N CYS A 49 -3.08 0.17 -0.59
CA CYS A 49 -3.72 -0.57 0.50
C CYS A 49 -2.68 -1.37 1.30
N ILE A 50 -2.78 -1.31 2.64
CA ILE A 50 -2.04 -2.14 3.59
C ILE A 50 -3.00 -3.06 4.35
N ASP A 51 -2.59 -4.33 4.56
CA ASP A 51 -3.36 -5.23 5.42
C ASP A 51 -3.35 -4.72 6.87
N LYS A 52 -4.52 -4.72 7.52
CA LYS A 52 -4.68 -4.38 8.93
C LYS A 52 -3.87 -5.29 9.86
N LYS A 53 -3.53 -6.50 9.40
CA LYS A 53 -2.68 -7.46 10.11
C LYS A 53 -1.19 -7.28 9.85
N SER A 54 -0.79 -6.34 8.99
CA SER A 54 0.63 -6.08 8.71
C SER A 54 1.36 -5.67 9.98
N SER A 55 2.52 -6.28 10.25
CA SER A 55 3.38 -5.93 11.39
C SER A 55 3.86 -4.47 11.35
N SER A 56 3.92 -3.88 10.15
CA SER A 56 4.35 -2.49 9.93
C SER A 56 3.20 -1.49 9.87
N ILE A 57 1.93 -1.89 10.07
CA ILE A 57 0.79 -0.95 9.94
C ILE A 57 0.92 0.27 10.84
N GLN A 58 1.42 0.08 12.07
CA GLN A 58 1.59 1.17 13.02
C GLN A 58 2.67 2.18 12.55
N ASP A 59 3.66 1.72 11.78
CA ASP A 59 4.69 2.60 11.20
C ASP A 59 4.12 3.48 10.08
N PHE A 60 3.12 3.00 9.33
CA PHE A 60 2.49 3.77 8.24
C PHE A 60 1.33 4.66 8.71
N VAL A 61 0.58 4.26 9.74
CA VAL A 61 -0.57 5.03 10.25
C VAL A 61 -0.14 6.20 11.15
N LYS A 62 0.90 6.02 11.97
CA LYS A 62 1.35 7.07 12.91
C LYS A 62 2.15 8.16 12.24
N ASN A 63 2.90 7.82 11.19
CA ASN A 63 3.69 8.77 10.43
C ASN A 63 2.81 9.45 9.37
N LYS A 64 1.92 10.34 9.81
CA LYS A 64 1.33 11.31 8.88
C LYS A 64 2.47 12.21 8.41
N ILE A 65 2.77 12.13 7.12
CA ILE A 65 3.68 13.08 6.49
C ILE A 65 2.97 14.43 6.56
N ASN A 66 3.44 15.31 7.45
CA ASN A 66 3.02 16.71 7.46
C ASN A 66 3.65 17.35 6.21
N THR A 67 2.97 17.24 5.07
CA THR A 67 3.17 18.14 3.94
C THR A 67 2.53 19.48 4.23
#